data_AF-A0A1L7GS89-F1
#
_entry.id   AF-A0A1L7GS89-F1
#
_cell.length_a   1.000
_cell.length_b   1.000
_cell.length_c   1.000
_cell.angle_alpha   90.00
_cell.angle_beta   90.00
_cell.angle_gamma   90.00
#
_symmetry.space_group_name_H-M   'P 1'
#
loop_
_entity.id
_entity.type
_entity.pdbx_description
1 polymer ?
#
loop_
_entity_poly.entity_id
_entity_poly.type
_entity_poly.pdbx_seq_one_letter_code
_entity_poly.pdbx_strand_id
1 'polypeptide(L)' 'MALALGGGAAFAAPADVTACVDQVERELQGGEAPDSVRMACYVGLTGDVEQCVSGLTASGVTNGTAVGACRVAPQ' A
#
# COMPACT_ATOMS: atom_id res chain seq x y z
N MET A 1 14.60 17.63 -14.44
CA MET A 1 13.89 16.49 -15.05
C MET A 1 12.46 16.51 -14.50
N ALA A 2 11.50 17.05 -15.26
CA ALA A 2 10.09 17.10 -14.87
C ALA A 2 9.38 15.98 -15.62
N LEU A 3 8.82 15.01 -14.91
CA LEU A 3 8.11 13.88 -15.50
C LEU A 3 6.62 14.22 -15.58
N ALA A 4 6.08 14.05 -16.78
CA ALA A 4 4.78 14.49 -17.22
C ALA A 4 3.64 13.81 -16.43
N LEU A 5 2.76 14.62 -15.85
CA LEU A 5 1.44 14.21 -15.36
C LEU A 5 0.49 14.06 -16.56
N GLY A 6 0.60 12.93 -17.25
CA GLY A 6 -0.32 12.55 -18.33
C GLY A 6 -1.55 11.86 -17.75
N GLY A 7 -2.67 12.56 -17.73
CA GLY A 7 -3.97 12.00 -17.40
C GLY A 7 -4.32 10.82 -18.31
N GLY A 8 -4.57 9.69 -17.68
CA GLY A 8 -5.02 8.43 -18.28
C GLY A 8 -5.19 7.47 -17.12
N ALA A 9 -6.28 6.70 -17.08
CA ALA A 9 -6.59 5.74 -16.02
C ALA A 9 -5.30 5.12 -15.47
N ALA A 10 -4.95 5.49 -14.24
CA ALA A 10 -3.68 5.12 -13.66
C ALA A 10 -3.64 3.60 -13.60
N PHE A 11 -2.90 2.99 -14.51
CA PHE A 11 -2.38 1.66 -14.28
C PHE A 11 -1.62 1.82 -12.96
N ALA A 12 -2.20 1.29 -11.86
CA ALA A 12 -1.52 1.20 -10.58
C ALA A 12 -0.18 0.55 -10.89
N ALA A 13 0.87 1.36 -10.94
CA ALA A 13 2.17 0.87 -11.32
C ALA A 13 2.54 -0.14 -10.23
N PRO A 14 3.21 -1.26 -10.57
CA PRO A 14 3.65 -2.22 -9.56
C PRO A 14 4.44 -1.54 -8.41
N ALA A 15 5.04 -0.38 -8.69
CA ALA A 15 5.74 0.47 -7.75
C ALA A 15 4.90 0.93 -6.53
N ASP A 16 3.61 1.24 -6.68
CA ASP A 16 2.81 1.77 -5.56
C ASP A 16 2.40 0.66 -4.58
N VAL A 17 2.05 -0.52 -5.11
CA VAL A 17 1.81 -1.72 -4.29
C VAL A 17 3.11 -2.12 -3.59
N THR A 18 4.24 -2.12 -4.31
CA THR A 18 5.54 -2.43 -3.73
C THR A 18 5.94 -1.44 -2.65
N ALA A 19 5.67 -0.14 -2.80
CA ALA A 19 5.98 0.86 -1.77
C ALA A 19 5.17 0.65 -0.48
N CYS A 20 3.86 0.35 -0.62
CA CYS A 20 3.01 0.00 0.52
C CYS A 20 3.50 -1.28 1.23
N VAL A 21 3.84 -2.30 0.44
CA VAL A 21 4.34 -3.59 0.95
C VAL A 21 5.68 -3.42 1.67
N ASP A 22 6.65 -2.73 1.05
CA ASP A 22 7.99 -2.49 1.62
C ASP A 22 7.90 -1.73 2.96
N GLN A 23 6.98 -0.78 3.06
CA GLN A 23 6.72 -0.09 4.33
C GLN A 23 6.17 -1.02 5.41
N VAL A 24 5.29 -1.94 5.05
CA VAL A 24 4.75 -2.94 5.97
C VAL A 24 5.82 -3.97 6.35
N GLU A 25 6.67 -4.42 5.43
CA GLU A 25 7.76 -5.36 5.67
C GLU A 25 8.84 -4.79 6.61
N ARG A 26 9.19 -3.51 6.44
CA ARG A 26 10.10 -2.80 7.36
C ARG A 26 9.60 -2.84 8.81
N GLU A 27 8.29 -2.75 8.99
CA GLU A 27 7.66 -2.70 10.31
C GLU A 27 7.41 -4.09 10.90
N LEU A 28 7.19 -5.10 10.04
CA LEU A 28 7.08 -6.51 10.43
C LEU A 28 8.43 -7.17 10.77
N GLN A 29 9.51 -6.39 10.91
CA GLN A 29 10.86 -6.86 11.22
C GLN A 29 11.52 -7.73 10.13
N GLY A 30 11.21 -7.46 8.85
CA GLY A 30 12.01 -7.96 7.71
C GLY A 30 11.63 -9.36 7.18
N GLY A 31 10.40 -9.80 7.41
CA GLY A 31 9.82 -10.97 6.73
C GLY A 31 9.10 -10.58 5.45
N GLU A 32 9.00 -11.52 4.50
CA GLU A 32 8.24 -11.31 3.28
C GLU A 32 6.75 -11.10 3.60
N ALA A 33 6.16 -10.04 3.06
CA ALA A 33 4.76 -9.71 3.29
C ALA A 33 3.85 -10.84 2.80
N PRO A 34 2.90 -11.31 3.64
CA PRO A 34 1.92 -12.29 3.20
C PRO A 34 1.01 -11.70 2.10
N ASP A 35 0.41 -12.56 1.28
CA ASP A 35 -0.49 -12.11 0.20
C ASP A 35 -1.66 -11.26 0.70
N SER A 36 -2.09 -11.43 1.96
CA SER A 36 -3.07 -10.56 2.61
C SER A 36 -2.63 -9.09 2.66
N VAL A 37 -1.35 -8.83 2.89
CA VAL A 37 -0.77 -7.47 2.88
C VAL A 37 -0.75 -6.90 1.47
N ARG A 38 -0.33 -7.69 0.47
CA ARG A 38 -0.36 -7.26 -0.94
C ARG A 38 -1.78 -6.91 -1.39
N MET A 39 -2.76 -7.75 -1.04
CA MET A 39 -4.16 -7.53 -1.37
C MET A 39 -4.72 -6.27 -0.69
N ALA A 40 -4.39 -6.05 0.59
CA ALA A 40 -4.80 -4.85 1.31
C ALA A 40 -4.20 -3.58 0.70
N CYS A 41 -2.91 -3.59 0.36
CA CYS A 41 -2.25 -2.49 -0.34
C CYS A 41 -2.91 -2.20 -1.70
N TYR A 42 -3.29 -3.24 -2.46
CA TYR A 42 -4.01 -3.09 -3.72
C TYR A 42 -5.37 -2.40 -3.53
N VAL A 43 -6.12 -2.78 -2.50
CA VAL A 43 -7.40 -2.16 -2.13
C VAL A 43 -7.23 -0.69 -1.71
N GLY A 44 -6.13 -0.36 -1.03
CA GLY A 44 -5.81 1.03 -0.70
C GLY A 44 -5.63 1.90 -1.95
N LEU A 45 -4.98 1.35 -2.98
CA LEU A 45 -4.76 2.04 -4.26
C LEU A 45 -6.02 2.22 -5.10
N THR A 46 -7.04 1.38 -4.90
CA THR A 46 -8.36 1.62 -5.52
C THR A 46 -9.13 2.77 -4.85
N GLY A 47 -8.56 3.39 -3.81
CA GLY A 47 -9.15 4.49 -3.04
C GLY A 47 -9.85 4.04 -1.77
N ASP A 48 -9.85 2.74 -1.47
CA ASP A 48 -10.57 2.16 -0.33
C ASP A 48 -9.65 2.01 0.89
N VAL A 49 -9.30 3.17 1.47
CA VAL A 49 -8.34 3.27 2.57
C VAL A 49 -8.85 2.52 3.81
N GLU A 50 -10.15 2.54 4.11
CA GLU A 50 -10.71 1.81 5.25
C GLU A 50 -10.52 0.30 5.11
N GLN A 51 -10.83 -0.25 3.94
CA GLN A 51 -10.67 -1.68 3.69
C GLN A 51 -9.19 -2.11 3.65
N CYS A 52 -8.31 -1.24 3.15
CA CYS A 52 -6.86 -1.43 3.23
C CYS A 52 -6.37 -1.50 4.69
N VAL A 53 -6.75 -0.53 5.52
CA VAL A 53 -6.36 -0.50 6.94
C VAL A 53 -6.90 -1.72 7.68
N SER A 54 -8.16 -2.09 7.43
CA SER A 54 -8.77 -3.29 8.01
C SER A 54 -8.00 -4.56 7.64
N GLY A 55 -7.66 -4.74 6.36
CA GLY A 55 -6.89 -5.89 5.88
C GLY A 55 -5.48 -5.98 6.48
N LEU A 56 -4.76 -4.86 6.54
CA LEU A 56 -3.43 -4.81 7.15
C LEU A 56 -3.49 -5.10 8.66
N THR A 57 -4.47 -4.52 9.37
CA THR A 57 -4.63 -4.72 10.81
C THR A 57 -5.01 -6.17 11.13
N ALA A 58 -5.85 -6.80 10.31
CA ALA A 58 -6.17 -8.23 10.42
C ALA A 58 -4.94 -9.12 10.19
N SER A 59 -3.96 -8.62 9.44
CA SER A 59 -2.69 -9.31 9.17
C SER A 59 -1.62 -9.07 10.26
N GLY A 60 -1.97 -8.37 11.35
CA GLY A 60 -1.09 -8.10 12.49
C GLY A 60 -0.30 -6.79 12.41
N VAL A 61 -0.52 -5.97 11.37
CA VAL A 61 0.09 -4.66 11.22
C VAL A 61 -0.56 -3.68 12.20
N THR A 62 0.23 -2.80 12.82
CA THR A 62 -0.34 -1.79 13.72
C THR A 62 -1.19 -0.79 12.93
N ASN A 63 -2.25 -0.25 13.55
CA ASN A 63 -3.15 0.69 12.88
C ASN A 63 -2.40 1.93 12.34
N GLY A 64 -1.43 2.46 13.08
CA GLY A 64 -0.62 3.61 12.64
C GLY A 64 0.18 3.32 11.37
N THR A 65 0.84 2.15 11.32
CA THR A 65 1.57 1.67 10.14
C THR A 65 0.62 1.46 8.96
N ALA A 66 -0.53 0.83 9.20
CA ALA A 66 -1.54 0.56 8.19
C ALA A 66 -2.08 1.85 7.57
N VAL A 67 -2.43 2.85 8.40
CA VAL A 67 -2.87 4.18 7.91
C VAL A 67 -1.77 4.87 7.11
N GLY A 68 -0.51 4.78 7.53
CA GLY A 68 0.63 5.32 6.81
C GLY A 68 0.83 4.68 5.44
N ALA A 69 0.80 3.35 5.38
CA ALA A 69 0.96 2.57 4.15
C ALA A 69 -0.23 2.78 3.18
N CYS A 70 -1.47 2.80 3.68
CA CYS A 70 -2.67 3.00 2.87
C CYS A 70 -2.88 4.45 2.42
N ARG A 71 -2.15 5.43 3.00
CA ARG A 71 -2.18 6.85 2.59
C ARG A 71 -1.05 7.25 1.64
N VAL A 72 -0.15 6.33 1.28
CA VAL A 72 0.83 6.60 0.23
C VAL A 72 0.04 6.86 -1.05
N ALA A 73 -0.10 8.13 -1.39
CA ALA A 73 -0.76 8.51 -2.63
C ALA A 73 0.09 7.97 -3.80
N PRO A 74 -0.53 7.42 -4.86
CA PRO A 74 0.21 7.18 -6.08
C PRO A 74 0.76 8.52 -6.57
N GLN A 75 2.08 8.60 -6.71
CA GLN A 75 2.83 9.83 -6.98
C GLN A 75 3.41 9.86 -8.39
#